data_AF-A0A4R9F171-F1
#
_entry.id   AF-A0A4R9F171-F1
#
_cell.length_a   1.000
_cell.length_b   1.000
_cell.length_c   1.000
_cell.angle_alpha   90.00
_cell.angle_beta   90.00
_cell.angle_gamma   90.00
#
_symmetry.space_group_name_H-M   'P 1'
#
loop_
_entity.id
_entity.type
_entity.pdbx_description
1 polymer ?
#
loop_
_entity_poly.entity_id
_entity_poly.type
_entity_poly.pdbx_seq_one_letter_code
_entity_poly.pdbx_strand_id
1 'polypeptide(L)'
;MLLAYSHRCAYCGIPGDLTVDHVIPISRGGRHAIGNLVPACLTCNLTKNVMFLVEWRLRKRRRGVGNALAPIAARRTADPWLGSPGLDHGESLSA
;
A
#
# COMPACT_ATOMS: atom_id res chain seq x y z
N MET A 1 -11.92 2.33 1.17
CA MET A 1 -10.52 2.47 0.68
C MET A 1 -9.66 3.30 1.63
N LEU A 2 -9.89 4.61 1.83
CA LEU A 2 -8.97 5.46 2.63
C LEU A 2 -8.83 5.04 4.11
N LEU A 3 -9.93 4.64 4.76
CA LEU A 3 -9.92 4.18 6.16
C LEU A 3 -9.05 2.93 6.36
N ALA A 4 -9.10 1.98 5.41
CA ALA A 4 -8.28 0.76 5.46
C ALA A 4 -6.77 1.05 5.40
N TYR A 5 -6.39 2.21 4.86
CA TYR A 5 -5.00 2.66 4.81
C TYR A 5 -4.70 3.80 5.79
N SER A 6 -5.59 4.09 6.76
CA SER A 6 -5.39 5.17 7.73
C SER A 6 -5.05 6.53 7.09
N HIS A 7 -5.65 6.85 5.94
CA HIS A 7 -5.34 8.06 5.15
C HIS A 7 -3.85 8.19 4.77
N ARG A 8 -3.18 7.06 4.50
CA ARG A 8 -1.77 7.01 4.10
C ARG A 8 -1.60 6.38 2.74
N CYS A 9 -0.49 6.74 2.07
CA CYS A 9 -0.09 6.11 0.82
C CYS A 9 0.22 4.63 1.04
N ALA A 10 -0.40 3.75 0.24
CA ALA A 10 -0.19 2.31 0.28
C ALA A 10 1.26 1.88 -0.02
N TYR A 11 2.06 2.76 -0.63
CA TYR A 11 3.43 2.45 -1.03
C TYR A 11 4.50 2.97 -0.06
N CYS A 12 4.38 4.21 0.42
CA CYS A 12 5.39 4.82 1.30
C CYS A 12 4.91 5.05 2.75
N GLY A 13 3.61 4.86 3.04
CA GLY A 13 3.04 5.05 4.38
C GLY A 13 2.93 6.51 4.84
N ILE A 14 3.36 7.48 4.03
CA ILE A 14 3.29 8.90 4.32
C ILE A 14 1.84 9.39 4.06
N PRO A 15 1.24 10.15 5.00
CA PRO A 15 -0.07 10.77 4.80
C PRO A 15 0.03 11.97 3.86
N GLY A 16 -1.08 12.38 3.27
CA GLY A 16 -1.14 13.56 2.39
C GLY A 16 -2.24 13.43 1.36
N ASP A 17 -2.11 14.17 0.26
CA ASP A 17 -3.05 14.08 -0.86
C ASP A 17 -2.88 12.75 -1.59
N LEU A 18 -3.94 11.96 -1.59
CA LEU A 18 -3.98 10.61 -2.14
C LEU A 18 -4.77 10.57 -3.44
N THR A 19 -4.21 9.89 -4.41
CA THR A 19 -4.83 9.53 -5.68
C THR A 19 -5.12 8.03 -5.69
N VAL A 20 -5.98 7.58 -6.59
CA VAL A 20 -6.18 6.15 -6.83
C VAL A 20 -5.11 5.66 -7.82
N ASP A 21 -4.42 4.58 -7.47
CA ASP A 21 -3.50 3.87 -8.37
C ASP A 21 -3.94 2.42 -8.57
N HIS A 22 -3.63 1.87 -9.73
CA HIS A 22 -3.84 0.47 -10.07
C HIS A 22 -2.56 -0.33 -9.78
N VAL A 23 -2.62 -1.30 -8.86
CA VAL A 23 -1.45 -2.12 -8.47
C VAL A 23 -0.86 -2.84 -9.69
N ILE A 24 -1.71 -3.42 -10.52
CA ILE A 24 -1.46 -3.92 -11.86
C ILE A 24 -1.90 -2.82 -12.85
N PRO A 25 -0.99 -2.24 -13.65
CA PRO A 25 -1.34 -1.18 -14.60
C PRO A 25 -2.39 -1.62 -15.61
N ILE A 26 -3.35 -0.73 -15.95
CA ILE A 26 -4.37 -1.01 -16.99
C ILE A 26 -3.71 -1.40 -18.31
N SER A 27 -2.68 -0.66 -18.72
CA SER A 27 -1.92 -0.92 -19.96
C SER A 27 -1.22 -2.29 -20.00
N ARG A 28 -1.21 -3.01 -18.87
CA ARG A 28 -0.61 -4.34 -18.72
C ARG A 28 -1.61 -5.39 -18.23
N GLY A 29 -2.90 -5.17 -18.50
CA GLY A 29 -3.98 -6.13 -18.19
C GLY A 29 -4.61 -5.96 -16.81
N GLY A 30 -4.28 -4.90 -16.08
CA GLY A 30 -4.93 -4.58 -14.81
C GLY A 30 -6.39 -4.15 -14.98
N ARG A 31 -7.28 -4.67 -14.12
CA ARG A 31 -8.70 -4.30 -14.12
C ARG A 31 -8.95 -3.12 -13.18
N HIS A 32 -9.91 -2.27 -13.51
CA HIS A 32 -10.41 -1.27 -12.57
C HIS A 32 -11.40 -1.94 -11.60
N ALA A 33 -10.87 -2.59 -10.57
CA ALA A 33 -11.63 -3.35 -9.58
C ALA A 33 -11.04 -3.09 -8.18
N ILE A 34 -11.88 -3.16 -7.14
CA ILE A 34 -11.47 -2.78 -5.78
C ILE A 34 -10.20 -3.48 -5.29
N GLY A 35 -9.98 -4.75 -5.65
CA GLY A 35 -8.76 -5.49 -5.29
C GLY A 35 -7.49 -5.06 -6.03
N ASN A 36 -7.61 -4.23 -7.07
CA ASN A 36 -6.49 -3.66 -7.83
C ASN A 36 -6.31 -2.16 -7.56
N LEU A 37 -7.17 -1.52 -6.78
CA LEU A 37 -7.10 -0.08 -6.51
C LEU A 37 -6.55 0.19 -5.12
N VAL A 38 -5.60 1.11 -5.01
CA VAL A 38 -5.01 1.54 -3.74
C VAL A 38 -4.85 3.05 -3.67
N PRO A 39 -4.86 3.66 -2.48
CA PRO A 39 -4.50 5.05 -2.33
C PRO A 39 -2.98 5.23 -2.45
N ALA A 40 -2.54 6.12 -3.33
CA ALA A 40 -1.13 6.44 -3.53
C ALA A 40 -0.92 7.96 -3.57
N CYS A 41 0.13 8.45 -2.90
CA CYS A 41 0.52 9.85 -3.05
C CYS A 41 1.00 10.13 -4.48
N LEU A 42 0.90 11.39 -4.91
CA LEU A 42 1.25 11.83 -6.25
C LEU A 42 2.65 11.36 -6.68
N THR A 43 3.66 11.54 -5.82
CA THR A 43 5.04 11.13 -6.10
C THR A 43 5.18 9.63 -6.33
N CYS A 44 4.54 8.79 -5.50
CA CYS A 44 4.62 7.34 -5.68
C CYS A 44 3.87 6.90 -6.93
N ASN A 45 2.67 7.42 -7.15
CA ASN A 45 1.86 7.11 -8.31
C ASN A 45 2.59 7.47 -9.63
N LEU A 46 3.09 8.71 -9.74
CA LEU A 46 3.84 9.16 -10.92
C LEU A 46 5.11 8.36 -11.17
N THR A 47 5.85 8.02 -10.10
CA THR A 47 7.10 7.26 -10.26
C THR A 47 6.88 5.78 -10.54
N LYS A 48 5.78 5.17 -10.05
CA LYS A 48 5.38 3.80 -10.39
C LYS A 48 4.93 3.74 -11.84
N ASN A 49 4.10 4.69 -12.28
CA ASN A 49 3.65 4.79 -13.66
C ASN A 49 3.05 3.44 -14.12
N VAL A 50 3.38 2.99 -15.34
CA VAL A 50 2.96 1.72 -15.92
C VAL A 50 3.82 0.52 -15.49
N MET A 51 4.62 0.63 -14.44
CA MET A 51 5.42 -0.50 -13.93
C MET A 51 4.61 -1.35 -12.94
N PHE A 52 4.88 -2.65 -12.94
CA PHE A 52 4.49 -3.51 -11.84
C PHE A 52 5.21 -3.08 -10.56
N LEU A 53 4.62 -3.37 -9.40
CA LEU A 53 5.18 -2.99 -8.10
C LEU A 53 6.63 -3.48 -7.92
N VAL A 54 6.93 -4.69 -8.37
CA VAL A 54 8.27 -5.30 -8.30
C VAL A 54 9.27 -4.54 -9.18
N GLU A 55 8.91 -4.27 -10.44
CA GLU A 55 9.76 -3.52 -11.37
C GLU A 55 10.07 -2.12 -10.84
N TRP A 56 9.06 -1.41 -10.33
CA TRP A 56 9.23 -0.08 -9.76
C TRP A 56 10.15 -0.09 -8.53
N ARG A 57 9.98 -1.06 -7.62
CA ARG A 57 10.84 -1.20 -6.43
C ARG A 57 12.29 -1.51 -6.82
N LEU A 58 12.52 -2.38 -7.80
CA LEU A 58 13.86 -2.66 -8.31
C LEU A 58 14.49 -1.42 -8.96
N ARG A 59 13.72 -0.64 -9.73
CA ARG A 59 14.18 0.63 -10.33
C ARG A 59 14.56 1.66 -9.27
N LYS A 60 13.79 1.78 -8.18
CA LYS A 60 14.13 2.67 -7.07
C LYS A 60 15.44 2.27 -6.38
N ARG A 61 15.68 0.97 -6.18
CA ARG A 61 16.95 0.47 -5.61
C ARG A 61 18.15 0.81 -6.47
N ARG A 62 18.05 0.66 -7.80
CA ARG A 62 19.16 0.97 -8.74
C ARG A 62 19.52 2.46 -8.83
N ARG A 63 18.60 3.35 -8.46
CA ARG A 63 18.83 4.80 -8.44
C ARG A 63 19.42 5.31 -7.12
N GLY A 64 19.51 4.46 -6.10
CA GLY A 64 20.16 4.78 -4.83
C GLY A 64 21.64 4.45 -4.87
N VAL A 65 22.47 5.46 -5.14
CA VAL A 65 23.86 5.49 -4.65
C VAL A 65 23.79 5.52 -3.11
N GLY A 66 24.42 4.55 -2.45
CA GLY A 66 24.74 4.61 -1.01
C GLY A 66 23.70 4.03 -0.03
N ASN A 67 24.04 2.87 0.51
CA ASN A 67 23.72 2.34 1.85
C ASN A 67 22.48 2.88 2.61
N ALA A 68 21.40 2.09 2.66
CA ALA A 68 20.49 2.04 3.81
C ALA A 68 19.64 0.76 3.74
N LEU A 69 20.26 -0.38 4.06
CA LEU A 69 19.53 -1.41 4.80
C LEU A 69 19.23 -0.83 6.17
N ALA A 70 18.21 0.03 6.28
CA ALA A 70 17.55 0.19 7.56
C ALA A 70 16.91 -1.18 7.87
N PRO A 71 17.22 -1.80 9.02
CA PRO A 71 16.69 -3.11 9.34
C PRO A 71 15.17 -3.06 9.33
N ILE A 72 14.55 -4.18 8.93
CA ILE A 72 13.10 -4.44 8.96
C ILE A 72 12.51 -4.34 10.40
N ALA A 73 13.32 -3.95 11.39
CA ALA A 73 12.94 -3.68 12.75
C ALA A 73 12.62 -2.19 12.98
N ALA A 74 11.47 -1.70 12.49
CA ALA A 74 10.67 -0.64 13.14
C ALA A 74 9.53 -0.16 12.22
N ARG A 75 8.44 -0.93 12.16
CA ARG A 75 7.06 -0.45 12.39
C ARG A 75 6.13 -1.62 12.17
N ARG A 76 5.81 -2.28 13.28
CA ARG A 76 4.57 -3.05 13.45
C ARG A 76 3.40 -2.07 13.22
N THR A 77 2.97 -1.94 11.98
CA THR A 77 1.59 -1.59 11.67
C THR A 77 1.18 -2.59 10.62
N ALA A 78 0.17 -3.37 10.98
CA ALA A 78 -0.48 -4.42 10.22
C ALA A 78 -0.19 -4.33 8.71
N ASP A 79 0.32 -5.44 8.16
CA ASP A 79 0.25 -5.66 6.72
C ASP A 79 -1.22 -5.46 6.30
N PRO A 80 -1.56 -4.43 5.48
CA PRO A 80 -2.94 -4.18 5.07
C PRO A 80 -3.55 -5.34 4.27
N TRP A 81 -2.72 -6.29 3.81
CA TRP A 81 -3.12 -7.44 3.00
C TRP A 81 -3.31 -8.72 3.81
N LEU A 82 -2.82 -8.76 5.06
CA LEU A 82 -3.10 -9.85 5.98
C LEU A 82 -4.31 -9.45 6.81
N GLY A 83 -5.48 -9.97 6.42
CA GLY A 83 -6.75 -9.67 7.07
C GLY A 83 -6.67 -9.76 8.59
N SER A 84 -7.28 -8.80 9.27
CA SER A 84 -7.50 -8.86 10.72
C SER A 84 -8.16 -10.20 11.08
N PRO A 85 -7.66 -10.97 12.05
CA PRO A 85 -8.41 -12.08 12.62
C PRO A 85 -9.71 -11.52 13.21
N GLY A 86 -10.82 -12.23 12.98
CA GLY A 86 -12.18 -11.77 13.24
C GLY A 86 -12.43 -11.20 14.63
N LEU A 87 -13.28 -10.17 14.68
CA LEU A 87 -13.92 -9.70 15.90
C LEU A 87 -15.05 -10.68 16.23
N ASP A 88 -14.77 -11.55 17.18
CA ASP A 88 -15.72 -12.25 18.03
C ASP A 88 -16.49 -11.21 18.87
N HIS A 89 -17.70 -10.88 18.44
CA HIS A 89 -18.66 -10.16 19.28
C HIS A 89 -19.21 -11.12 20.33
N GLY A 90 -18.55 -11.18 21.48
CA GLY A 90 -19.14 -11.68 22.71
C GLY A 90 -20.27 -10.76 23.15
N GLU A 91 -21.52 -11.18 22.94
CA GLU A 91 -22.68 -10.57 23.58
C GLU A 91 -22.70 -11.00 25.06
N SER A 92 -22.27 -10.09 25.94
CA SER A 92 -22.66 -10.09 27.35
C SER A 92 -23.86 -9.16 27.50
N LEU A 93 -25.07 -9.73 27.65
CA LEU A 93 -26.19 -9.04 28.28
C LEU A 93 -26.72 -9.92 29.41
N SER A 94 -26.40 -9.47 30.62
CA SER A 94 -27.08 -9.83 31.86
C SER A 94 -28.50 -9.27 31.86
N ALA A 95 -29.48 -10.16 32.02
CA ALA A 95 -30.75 -9.96 32.72
C ALA A 95 -31.26 -11.33 33.20
#